data_AF-A0A7S7SKA7-F1
#
_entry.id   AF-A0A7S7SKA7-F1
#
_cell.length_a   1.000
_cell.length_b   1.000
_cell.length_c   1.000
_cell.angle_alpha   90.00
_cell.angle_beta   90.00
_cell.angle_gamma   90.00
#
_symmetry.space_group_name_H-M   'P 1'
#
loop_
_entity.id
_entity.type
_entity.pdbx_description
1 polymer ?
#
loop_
_entity_poly.entity_id
_entity_poly.type
_entity_poly.pdbx_seq_one_letter_code
_entity_poly.pdbx_strand_id
1 'polypeptide(L)'
;MKLFSAATVTVAAILLSSCSEAPPPSTKAETEAKKEAAKPAGAVAARLAYFEMYKVARTWAPDLLTLNLKSGEIANIKNDDGKAGLWTAVFVSPSKKEARTFSWAVADSGPDIHKGMNISDKQTWGGATPNSKAFVNGEFLIDSDAAFKTASDKAAGWLKTHPGMKYTMTLGNSSRFPAPVWYIMWGSTKDGYFTYVNATTGAVVTD
;
A
#
# COMPACT_ATOMS: atom_id res chain seq x y z
N MET A 1 -33.20 63.36 40.32
CA MET A 1 -32.63 63.75 39.02
C MET A 1 -32.67 62.52 38.12
N LYS A 2 -33.11 62.69 36.86
CA LYS A 2 -33.18 61.69 35.77
C LYS A 2 -31.89 60.81 35.73
N LEU A 3 -31.87 59.55 35.31
CA LEU A 3 -32.16 58.96 33.98
C LEU A 3 -32.11 57.40 34.12
N PHE A 4 -33.00 56.64 33.47
CA PHE A 4 -32.76 55.70 32.34
C PHE A 4 -31.53 54.77 32.49
N SER A 5 -31.53 53.45 32.23
CA SER A 5 -32.35 52.59 31.38
C SER A 5 -32.11 51.11 31.75
N ALA A 6 -33.07 50.26 31.41
CA ALA A 6 -33.07 48.81 31.59
C ALA A 6 -32.07 48.06 30.70
N ALA A 7 -31.61 46.90 31.15
CA ALA A 7 -31.25 45.77 30.30
C ALA A 7 -31.50 44.45 31.06
N THR A 8 -32.55 43.76 30.66
CA THR A 8 -32.95 42.42 31.11
C THR A 8 -32.14 41.37 30.37
N VAL A 9 -31.52 40.42 31.07
CA VAL A 9 -31.15 39.11 30.50
C VAL A 9 -31.63 38.03 31.47
N THR A 10 -32.72 37.37 31.08
CA THR A 10 -33.34 36.26 31.80
C THR A 10 -32.58 34.97 31.49
N VAL A 11 -32.18 34.26 32.54
CA VAL A 11 -31.60 32.91 32.50
C VAL A 11 -32.70 31.91 32.13
N ALA A 12 -32.49 31.11 31.07
CA ALA A 12 -33.34 29.96 30.76
C ALA A 12 -32.51 28.68 30.87
N ALA A 13 -32.78 27.91 31.92
CA ALA A 13 -32.31 26.55 32.12
C ALA A 13 -33.08 25.60 31.20
N ILE A 14 -32.38 24.86 30.34
CA ILE A 14 -32.97 23.78 29.55
C ILE A 14 -32.82 22.49 30.35
N LEU A 15 -33.93 22.04 30.93
CA LEU A 15 -34.09 20.75 31.59
C LEU A 15 -34.29 19.66 30.52
N LEU A 16 -33.58 18.54 30.72
CA LEU A 16 -33.77 17.27 30.02
C LEU A 16 -35.12 16.66 30.42
N SER A 17 -36.04 16.56 29.47
CA SER A 17 -37.23 15.70 29.60
C SER A 17 -37.36 14.83 28.35
N SER A 18 -36.93 13.57 28.54
CA SER A 18 -37.28 12.41 27.75
C SER A 18 -38.79 12.37 27.51
N CYS A 19 -39.21 12.36 26.24
CA CYS A 19 -40.55 11.92 25.87
C CYS A 19 -40.44 10.89 24.75
N SER A 20 -40.97 9.73 25.07
CA SER A 20 -40.92 8.47 24.35
C SER A 20 -42.06 8.43 23.34
N GLU A 21 -41.76 8.14 22.07
CA GLU A 21 -42.77 7.73 21.11
C GLU A 21 -42.26 6.48 20.40
N ALA A 22 -42.94 5.36 20.66
CA ALA A 22 -42.56 4.04 20.15
C ALA A 22 -43.19 3.79 18.77
N PRO A 23 -42.42 3.37 17.75
CA PRO A 23 -42.96 2.75 16.55
C PRO A 23 -43.19 1.23 16.76
N PRO A 24 -44.12 0.61 16.01
CA PRO A 24 -44.52 -0.79 16.20
C PRO A 24 -43.36 -1.79 15.92
N PRO A 25 -43.42 -3.01 16.50
CA PRO A 25 -42.30 -3.93 16.52
C PRO A 25 -42.11 -4.57 15.14
N SER A 26 -41.17 -4.01 14.37
CA SER A 26 -40.60 -4.68 13.21
C SER A 26 -39.37 -5.47 13.64
N THR A 27 -39.60 -6.76 13.85
CA THR A 27 -38.59 -7.82 13.80
C THR A 27 -37.67 -7.59 12.60
N LYS A 28 -36.42 -7.19 12.85
CA LYS A 28 -35.21 -7.51 12.06
C LYS A 28 -34.02 -6.76 12.66
N ALA A 29 -33.38 -7.42 13.62
CA ALA A 29 -31.96 -7.28 13.82
C ALA A 29 -31.25 -7.81 12.55
N GLU A 30 -31.13 -6.96 11.54
CA GLU A 30 -30.11 -7.09 10.50
C GLU A 30 -29.29 -5.81 10.56
N THR A 31 -28.54 -5.74 11.66
CA THR A 31 -27.28 -5.03 11.75
C THR A 31 -26.52 -5.29 10.45
N GLU A 32 -26.42 -4.24 9.64
CA GLU A 32 -25.27 -3.84 8.84
C GLU A 32 -24.06 -4.78 8.98
N ALA A 33 -24.16 -5.98 8.40
CA ALA A 33 -23.01 -6.73 7.96
C ALA A 33 -22.49 -5.97 6.75
N LYS A 34 -21.69 -4.94 7.06
CA LYS A 34 -20.64 -4.37 6.23
C LYS A 34 -20.37 -5.30 5.06
N LYS A 35 -20.86 -4.90 3.89
CA LYS A 35 -20.49 -5.44 2.59
C LYS A 35 -18.97 -5.57 2.58
N GLU A 36 -18.48 -6.75 2.94
CA GLU A 36 -17.09 -7.12 2.79
C GLU A 36 -16.89 -7.06 1.28
N ALA A 37 -16.32 -5.95 0.81
CA ALA A 37 -15.98 -5.77 -0.58
C ALA A 37 -15.22 -7.02 -0.99
N ALA A 38 -15.82 -7.82 -1.86
CA ALA A 38 -15.30 -9.12 -2.26
C ALA A 38 -13.81 -8.94 -2.61
N LYS A 39 -12.92 -9.46 -1.76
CA LYS A 39 -11.48 -9.36 -1.98
C LYS A 39 -11.18 -10.00 -3.34
N PRO A 40 -10.38 -9.33 -4.20
CA PRO A 40 -10.15 -9.79 -5.56
C PRO A 40 -9.60 -11.22 -5.56
N ALA A 41 -10.25 -12.10 -6.34
CA ALA A 41 -9.89 -13.51 -6.47
C ALA A 41 -8.70 -13.73 -7.44
N GLY A 42 -7.95 -12.68 -7.78
CA GLY A 42 -6.87 -12.72 -8.77
C GLY A 42 -5.78 -11.69 -8.46
N ALA A 43 -4.72 -11.72 -9.26
CA ALA A 43 -3.57 -10.82 -9.10
C ALA A 43 -4.02 -9.34 -9.04
N VAL A 44 -3.42 -8.58 -8.12
CA VAL A 44 -3.74 -7.16 -7.92
C VAL A 44 -2.53 -6.27 -8.20
N ALA A 45 -2.79 -5.02 -8.56
CA ALA A 45 -1.75 -3.99 -8.60
C ALA A 45 -1.22 -3.70 -7.19
N ALA A 46 0.02 -3.22 -7.14
CA ALA A 46 0.78 -3.04 -5.91
C ALA A 46 0.12 -2.09 -4.92
N ARG A 47 -0.49 -0.99 -5.39
CA ARG A 47 -1.11 0.02 -4.54
C ARG A 47 -2.21 -0.54 -3.65
N LEU A 48 -3.03 -1.46 -4.16
CA LEU A 48 -4.10 -2.08 -3.38
C LEU A 48 -3.51 -2.80 -2.16
N ALA A 49 -2.57 -3.72 -2.40
CA ALA A 49 -1.92 -4.48 -1.35
C ALA A 49 -1.10 -3.57 -0.42
N TYR A 50 -0.38 -2.60 -0.99
CA TYR A 50 0.38 -1.61 -0.23
C TYR A 50 -0.49 -0.82 0.73
N PHE A 51 -1.68 -0.37 0.33
CA PHE A 51 -2.57 0.36 1.24
C PHE A 51 -3.10 -0.51 2.38
N GLU A 52 -3.38 -1.78 2.13
CA GLU A 52 -3.71 -2.72 3.21
C GLU A 52 -2.56 -2.83 4.20
N MET A 53 -1.31 -2.96 3.72
CA MET A 53 -0.13 -3.04 4.57
C MET A 53 0.15 -1.73 5.32
N TYR A 54 0.05 -0.60 4.62
CA TYR A 54 0.34 0.74 5.13
C TYR A 54 -0.61 1.18 6.24
N LYS A 55 -1.91 0.83 6.15
CA LYS A 55 -2.89 1.10 7.22
C LYS A 55 -2.44 0.48 8.55
N VAL A 56 -1.97 -0.76 8.52
CA VAL A 56 -1.51 -1.48 9.72
C VAL A 56 -0.12 -0.99 10.14
N ALA A 57 0.78 -0.71 9.20
CA ALA A 57 2.10 -0.17 9.51
C ALA A 57 2.02 1.19 10.23
N ARG A 58 1.08 2.06 9.84
CA ARG A 58 0.80 3.37 10.47
C ARG A 58 0.47 3.26 11.95
N THR A 59 -0.19 2.19 12.39
CA THR A 59 -0.52 2.00 13.82
C THR A 59 0.70 1.51 14.61
N TRP A 60 1.67 0.88 13.94
CA TRP A 60 2.94 0.47 14.56
C TRP A 60 3.89 1.65 14.74
N ALA A 61 4.08 2.46 13.70
CA ALA A 61 5.01 3.60 13.71
C ALA A 61 4.45 4.80 12.91
N PRO A 62 4.18 5.95 13.55
CA PRO A 62 3.71 7.15 12.83
C PRO A 62 4.74 7.75 11.87
N ASP A 63 6.04 7.57 12.16
CA ASP A 63 7.17 8.07 11.37
C ASP A 63 7.64 7.08 10.29
N LEU A 64 6.79 6.11 9.92
CA LEU A 64 7.20 5.05 9.03
C LEU A 64 7.57 5.56 7.64
N LEU A 65 8.61 4.94 7.08
CA LEU A 65 9.03 5.10 5.69
C LEU A 65 8.95 3.74 4.99
N THR A 66 8.80 3.74 3.68
CA THR A 66 8.87 2.52 2.87
C THR A 66 10.30 2.31 2.42
N LEU A 67 10.85 1.13 2.69
CA LEU A 67 12.17 0.75 2.20
C LEU A 67 12.10 0.11 0.82
N ASN A 68 11.16 -0.82 0.64
CA ASN A 68 10.85 -1.43 -0.66
C ASN A 68 9.46 -2.07 -0.67
N LEU A 69 8.98 -2.39 -1.87
CA LEU A 69 7.79 -3.18 -2.13
C LEU A 69 8.05 -4.14 -3.30
N LYS A 70 7.85 -5.43 -3.11
CA LYS A 70 8.22 -6.48 -4.07
C LYS A 70 7.03 -7.36 -4.44
N SER A 71 6.95 -7.76 -5.71
CA SER A 71 5.96 -8.73 -6.19
C SER A 71 6.37 -10.17 -5.88
N GLY A 72 5.39 -11.04 -5.66
CA GLY A 72 5.55 -12.48 -5.47
C GLY A 72 4.44 -13.26 -6.17
N GLU A 73 4.79 -14.46 -6.65
CA GLU A 73 3.83 -15.43 -7.15
C GLU A 73 3.33 -16.30 -5.98
N ILE A 74 2.07 -16.70 -6.04
CA ILE A 74 1.50 -17.73 -5.15
C ILE A 74 0.91 -18.85 -6.00
N ALA A 75 0.56 -19.98 -5.38
CA ALA A 75 0.03 -21.14 -6.10
C ALA A 75 -1.13 -20.71 -7.03
N ASN A 76 -1.00 -21.04 -8.32
CA ASN A 76 -1.97 -20.74 -9.38
C ASN A 76 -2.19 -19.24 -9.71
N ILE A 77 -1.43 -18.31 -9.12
CA ILE A 77 -1.52 -16.88 -9.42
C ILE A 77 -0.12 -16.35 -9.73
N LYS A 78 0.15 -16.24 -11.03
CA LYS A 78 1.41 -15.68 -11.57
C LYS A 78 1.37 -14.16 -11.55
N ASN A 79 2.55 -13.54 -11.63
CA ASN A 79 2.62 -12.12 -11.91
C ASN A 79 2.25 -11.88 -13.37
N ASP A 80 1.32 -10.98 -13.63
CA ASP A 80 0.89 -10.63 -14.99
C ASP A 80 0.38 -9.19 -15.07
N ASP A 81 0.65 -8.51 -16.18
CA ASP A 81 0.28 -7.10 -16.41
C ASP A 81 0.58 -6.15 -15.23
N GLY A 82 1.74 -6.33 -14.60
CA GLY A 82 2.17 -5.57 -13.43
C GLY A 82 1.38 -5.86 -12.15
N LYS A 83 0.64 -6.96 -12.10
CA LYS A 83 -0.14 -7.41 -10.94
C LYS A 83 0.47 -8.67 -10.34
N ALA A 84 0.25 -8.88 -9.06
CA ALA A 84 0.76 -10.04 -8.34
C ALA A 84 -0.27 -10.61 -7.35
N GLY A 85 -0.15 -11.90 -7.04
CA GLY A 85 -0.95 -12.55 -6.00
C GLY A 85 -0.41 -12.29 -4.59
N LEU A 86 0.87 -11.92 -4.47
CA LEU A 86 1.54 -11.55 -3.23
C LEU A 86 2.33 -10.26 -3.45
N TRP A 87 2.21 -9.36 -2.47
CA TRP A 87 3.05 -8.17 -2.37
C TRP A 87 3.69 -8.12 -0.99
N THR A 88 4.98 -7.80 -0.94
CA THR A 88 5.74 -7.72 0.31
C THR A 88 6.37 -6.34 0.41
N ALA A 89 6.01 -5.58 1.44
CA ALA A 89 6.59 -4.28 1.75
C ALA A 89 7.50 -4.39 2.97
N VAL A 90 8.66 -3.72 2.93
CA VAL A 90 9.45 -3.47 4.14
C VAL A 90 9.23 -2.02 4.56
N PHE A 91 8.69 -1.84 5.76
CA PHE A 91 8.57 -0.53 6.39
C PHE A 91 9.62 -0.36 7.48
N VAL A 92 10.09 0.86 7.66
CA VAL A 92 11.11 1.22 8.63
C VAL A 92 10.67 2.42 9.46
N SER A 93 11.10 2.48 10.72
CA SER A 93 10.89 3.62 11.60
C SER A 93 12.25 4.14 12.08
N PRO A 94 12.64 5.37 11.69
CA PRO A 94 13.87 6.01 12.19
C PRO A 94 13.90 6.15 13.71
N SER A 95 12.78 6.58 14.32
CA SER A 95 12.72 6.77 15.79
C SER A 95 12.84 5.45 16.56
N LYS A 96 12.29 4.36 16.04
CA LYS A 96 12.40 3.02 16.65
C LYS A 96 13.68 2.26 16.27
N LYS A 97 14.41 2.70 15.23
CA LYS A 97 15.53 1.95 14.61
C LYS A 97 15.13 0.53 14.24
N GLU A 98 13.92 0.38 13.72
CA GLU A 98 13.27 -0.90 13.49
C GLU A 98 12.77 -1.01 12.05
N ALA A 99 12.87 -2.20 11.47
CA ALA A 99 12.24 -2.61 10.24
C ALA A 99 11.23 -3.73 10.52
N ARG A 100 10.15 -3.76 9.74
CA ARG A 100 9.21 -4.88 9.70
C ARG A 100 8.84 -5.17 8.27
N THR A 101 8.75 -6.47 7.96
CA THR A 101 8.24 -6.94 6.68
C THR A 101 6.76 -7.21 6.82
N PHE A 102 5.97 -6.61 5.94
CA PHE A 102 4.55 -6.83 5.82
C PHE A 102 4.31 -7.52 4.49
N SER A 103 3.43 -8.50 4.45
CA SER A 103 3.00 -9.10 3.20
C SER A 103 1.49 -9.16 3.13
N TRP A 104 0.97 -9.03 1.92
CA TRP A 104 -0.45 -9.16 1.64
C TRP A 104 -0.66 -10.12 0.48
N ALA A 105 -1.45 -11.16 0.72
CA ALA A 105 -1.76 -12.20 -0.27
C ALA A 105 -3.26 -12.23 -0.62
N VAL A 106 -3.58 -12.47 -1.89
CA VAL A 106 -4.98 -12.60 -2.36
C VAL A 106 -5.63 -13.93 -1.96
N ALA A 107 -4.80 -14.95 -1.68
CA ALA A 107 -5.20 -16.30 -1.31
C ALA A 107 -4.13 -16.96 -0.43
N ASP A 108 -4.52 -18.02 0.28
CA ASP A 108 -3.59 -18.88 0.98
C ASP A 108 -2.72 -19.67 -0.03
N SER A 109 -1.46 -19.94 0.33
CA SER A 109 -0.53 -20.67 -0.54
C SER A 109 0.55 -21.38 0.26
N GLY A 110 0.45 -22.71 0.37
CA GLY A 110 1.36 -23.50 1.19
C GLY A 110 1.16 -23.21 2.69
N PRO A 111 2.12 -23.61 3.54
CA PRO A 111 1.97 -23.48 4.99
C PRO A 111 2.18 -22.05 5.52
N ASP A 112 2.95 -21.22 4.83
CA ASP A 112 3.47 -19.96 5.38
C ASP A 112 2.81 -18.68 4.83
N ILE A 113 2.03 -18.79 3.74
CA ILE A 113 1.38 -17.63 3.10
C ILE A 113 -0.11 -17.72 3.38
N HIS A 114 -0.59 -16.87 4.28
CA HIS A 114 -2.01 -16.74 4.57
C HIS A 114 -2.63 -15.58 3.78
N LYS A 115 -3.88 -15.76 3.36
CA LYS A 115 -4.67 -14.71 2.71
C LYS A 115 -4.77 -13.47 3.61
N GLY A 116 -4.58 -12.30 3.01
CA GLY A 116 -4.60 -11.02 3.72
C GLY A 116 -3.25 -10.67 4.32
N MET A 117 -3.26 -9.99 5.46
CA MET A 117 -2.07 -9.37 6.06
C MET A 117 -1.25 -10.37 6.87
N ASN A 118 0.06 -10.39 6.64
CA ASN A 118 1.04 -11.04 7.51
C ASN A 118 2.13 -10.04 7.87
N ILE A 119 2.72 -10.18 9.06
CA ILE A 119 3.74 -9.26 9.58
C ILE A 119 4.86 -10.09 10.19
N SER A 120 6.10 -9.80 9.82
CA SER A 120 7.27 -10.42 10.42
C SER A 120 7.50 -9.92 11.85
N ASP A 121 8.38 -10.63 12.56
CA ASP A 121 9.00 -10.10 13.77
C ASP A 121 9.79 -8.80 13.48
N LYS A 122 10.08 -8.07 14.56
CA LYS A 122 10.92 -6.87 14.52
C LYS A 122 12.32 -7.21 13.99
N GLN A 123 12.87 -6.33 13.16
CA GLN A 123 14.24 -6.39 12.70
C GLN A 123 14.95 -5.07 13.03
N THR A 124 16.24 -5.12 13.32
CA THR A 124 17.03 -3.90 13.52
C THR A 124 17.20 -3.16 12.20
N TRP A 125 16.98 -1.85 12.19
CA TRP A 125 17.27 -1.01 11.04
C TRP A 125 18.35 0.03 11.39
N GLY A 126 19.50 -0.09 10.72
CA GLY A 126 20.66 0.79 10.91
C GLY A 126 20.56 2.15 10.21
N GLY A 127 19.46 2.41 9.49
CA GLY A 127 19.28 3.62 8.69
C GLY A 127 19.49 3.38 7.19
N ALA A 128 19.42 4.46 6.41
CA ALA A 128 19.60 4.43 4.97
C ALA A 128 21.06 4.15 4.57
N THR A 129 21.25 3.45 3.46
CA THR A 129 22.56 3.24 2.82
C THR A 129 22.51 3.78 1.38
N PRO A 130 23.66 3.96 0.71
CA PRO A 130 23.66 4.41 -0.68
C PRO A 130 22.86 3.51 -1.63
N ASN A 131 22.76 2.22 -1.33
CA ASN A 131 22.04 1.24 -2.16
C ASN A 131 20.61 0.97 -1.70
N SER A 132 20.18 1.52 -0.55
CA SER A 132 18.87 1.28 0.02
C SER A 132 18.44 2.48 0.86
N LYS A 133 17.62 3.33 0.25
CA LYS A 133 17.03 4.51 0.88
C LYS A 133 15.54 4.27 1.10
N ALA A 134 15.08 4.59 2.30
CA ALA A 134 13.65 4.64 2.55
C ALA A 134 13.04 5.92 1.94
N PHE A 135 11.79 5.85 1.54
CA PHE A 135 11.05 6.93 0.89
C PHE A 135 9.68 7.12 1.56
N VAL A 136 9.09 8.30 1.40
CA VAL A 136 7.77 8.59 1.95
C VAL A 136 6.68 8.04 1.03
N ASN A 137 5.54 7.65 1.59
CA ASN A 137 4.41 7.14 0.82
C ASN A 137 3.97 8.08 -0.32
N GLY A 138 4.10 9.40 -0.15
CA GLY A 138 3.78 10.38 -1.19
C GLY A 138 4.64 10.28 -2.46
N GLU A 139 5.77 9.56 -2.42
CA GLU A 139 6.62 9.32 -3.59
C GLU A 139 6.20 8.08 -4.41
N PHE A 140 5.20 7.32 -3.94
CA PHE A 140 4.63 6.19 -4.68
C PHE A 140 3.35 6.62 -5.44
N LEU A 141 3.53 7.28 -6.58
CA LEU A 141 2.42 7.85 -7.38
C LEU A 141 2.05 7.00 -8.61
N ILE A 142 3.00 6.27 -9.18
CA ILE A 142 2.79 5.37 -10.32
C ILE A 142 2.66 3.95 -9.80
N ASP A 143 1.51 3.33 -10.05
CA ASP A 143 1.24 1.95 -9.65
C ASP A 143 1.98 0.94 -10.54
N SER A 144 2.00 -0.32 -10.11
CA SER A 144 2.79 -1.37 -10.73
C SER A 144 2.33 -1.75 -12.13
N ASP A 145 1.04 -1.68 -12.44
CA ASP A 145 0.50 -1.94 -13.78
C ASP A 145 0.93 -0.87 -14.80
N ALA A 146 0.85 0.41 -14.43
CA ALA A 146 1.35 1.52 -15.25
C ALA A 146 2.87 1.45 -15.44
N ALA A 147 3.62 1.16 -14.37
CA ALA A 147 5.07 0.99 -14.45
C ALA A 147 5.46 -0.21 -15.32
N PHE A 148 4.75 -1.33 -15.18
CA PHE A 148 4.95 -2.52 -16.01
C PHE A 148 4.70 -2.20 -17.48
N LYS A 149 3.61 -1.50 -17.80
CA LYS A 149 3.31 -1.10 -19.18
C LYS A 149 4.44 -0.26 -19.79
N THR A 150 4.91 0.77 -19.08
CA THR A 150 6.04 1.59 -19.55
C THR A 150 7.29 0.73 -19.78
N ALA A 151 7.60 -0.17 -18.84
CA ALA A 151 8.76 -1.04 -18.95
C ALA A 151 8.63 -2.05 -20.10
N SER A 152 7.44 -2.64 -20.31
CA SER A 152 7.19 -3.60 -21.38
C SER A 152 7.24 -2.94 -22.75
N ASP A 153 6.74 -1.71 -22.87
CA ASP A 153 6.84 -0.92 -24.10
C ASP A 153 8.32 -0.65 -24.44
N LYS A 154 9.14 -0.34 -23.43
CA LYS A 154 10.59 -0.18 -23.58
C LYS A 154 11.30 -1.49 -23.94
N ALA A 155 10.86 -2.61 -23.37
CA ALA A 155 11.41 -3.94 -23.57
C ALA A 155 10.87 -4.65 -24.83
N ALA A 156 9.95 -4.04 -25.59
CA ALA A 156 9.18 -4.72 -26.64
C ALA A 156 10.03 -5.45 -27.69
N GLY A 157 11.19 -4.89 -28.05
CA GLY A 157 12.13 -5.56 -28.96
C GLY A 157 12.73 -6.84 -28.39
N TRP A 158 13.10 -6.83 -27.11
CA TRP A 158 13.67 -7.97 -26.40
C TRP A 158 12.60 -9.04 -26.09
N LEU A 159 11.39 -8.61 -25.71
CA LEU A 159 10.28 -9.53 -25.39
C LEU A 159 9.81 -10.33 -26.61
N LYS A 160 9.96 -9.80 -27.83
CA LYS A 160 9.68 -10.55 -29.06
C LYS A 160 10.61 -11.76 -29.24
N THR A 161 11.87 -11.65 -28.81
CA THR A 161 12.84 -12.74 -28.90
C THR A 161 12.85 -13.64 -27.65
N HIS A 162 12.15 -13.23 -26.59
CA HIS A 162 12.05 -13.97 -25.34
C HIS A 162 10.58 -14.04 -24.85
N PRO A 163 9.70 -14.70 -25.61
CA PRO A 163 8.29 -14.78 -25.25
C PRO A 163 8.09 -15.57 -23.96
N GLY A 164 7.17 -15.11 -23.10
CA GLY A 164 6.82 -15.80 -21.87
C GLY A 164 7.87 -15.73 -20.76
N MET A 165 8.91 -14.89 -20.90
CA MET A 165 9.87 -14.68 -19.82
C MET A 165 9.19 -14.16 -18.56
N LYS A 166 9.46 -14.84 -17.45
CA LYS A 166 8.98 -14.41 -16.14
C LYS A 166 9.61 -13.08 -15.76
N TYR A 167 8.84 -12.26 -15.05
CA TYR A 167 9.33 -10.99 -14.53
C TYR A 167 9.08 -10.85 -13.03
N THR A 168 9.86 -9.96 -12.43
CA THR A 168 9.71 -9.51 -11.06
C THR A 168 9.63 -8.00 -11.02
N MET A 169 8.92 -7.47 -10.02
CA MET A 169 8.82 -6.04 -9.79
C MET A 169 9.28 -5.72 -8.38
N THR A 170 10.08 -4.68 -8.25
CA THR A 170 10.47 -4.13 -6.95
C THR A 170 10.44 -2.61 -7.02
N LEU A 171 9.63 -1.98 -6.20
CA LEU A 171 9.71 -0.55 -5.93
C LEU A 171 10.74 -0.34 -4.82
N GLY A 172 11.70 0.56 -5.05
CA GLY A 172 12.75 0.89 -4.08
C GLY A 172 13.45 2.20 -4.43
N ASN A 173 14.37 2.63 -3.56
CA ASN A 173 15.14 3.85 -3.79
C ASN A 173 16.62 3.66 -3.41
N SER A 174 17.50 4.40 -4.04
CA SER A 174 18.94 4.40 -3.79
C SER A 174 19.54 5.76 -4.18
N SER A 175 20.77 6.04 -3.75
CA SER A 175 21.41 7.35 -3.96
C SER A 175 21.64 7.70 -5.43
N ARG A 176 21.66 6.72 -6.33
CA ARG A 176 21.81 6.98 -7.77
C ARG A 176 20.52 7.48 -8.43
N PHE A 177 19.37 7.33 -7.77
CA PHE A 177 18.10 7.77 -8.30
C PHE A 177 17.61 9.04 -7.60
N PRO A 178 17.02 9.99 -8.34
CA PRO A 178 16.47 11.21 -7.77
C PRO A 178 15.15 10.97 -7.00
N ALA A 179 14.49 9.83 -7.26
CA ALA A 179 13.22 9.42 -6.66
C ALA A 179 13.16 7.88 -6.62
N PRO A 180 12.21 7.28 -5.86
CA PRO A 180 11.97 5.84 -5.92
C PRO A 180 11.66 5.40 -7.35
N VAL A 181 12.08 4.18 -7.68
CA VAL A 181 11.87 3.58 -8.98
C VAL A 181 11.25 2.20 -8.83
N TRP A 182 10.36 1.87 -9.77
CA TRP A 182 10.04 0.50 -10.09
C TRP A 182 11.19 -0.10 -10.88
N TYR A 183 11.80 -1.14 -10.33
CA TYR A 183 12.69 -2.04 -11.03
C TYR A 183 11.85 -3.21 -11.58
N ILE A 184 11.75 -3.32 -12.90
CA ILE A 184 11.11 -4.43 -13.59
C ILE A 184 12.22 -5.23 -14.26
N MET A 185 12.31 -6.51 -13.94
CA MET A 185 13.32 -7.42 -14.48
C MET A 185 12.65 -8.66 -15.04
N TRP A 186 12.88 -8.92 -16.33
CA TRP A 186 12.58 -10.18 -16.98
C TRP A 186 13.81 -11.09 -16.94
N GLY A 187 13.62 -12.37 -16.57
CA GLY A 187 14.71 -13.33 -16.46
C GLY A 187 15.59 -13.12 -15.22
N SER A 188 16.90 -13.16 -15.42
CA SER A 188 17.89 -13.04 -14.34
C SER A 188 18.87 -11.89 -14.58
N THR A 189 19.71 -11.58 -13.59
CA THR A 189 20.77 -10.58 -13.74
C THR A 189 21.89 -10.98 -14.72
N LYS A 190 21.99 -12.27 -15.07
CA LYS A 190 23.00 -12.77 -16.03
C LYS A 190 22.47 -12.81 -17.47
N ASP A 191 21.19 -13.16 -17.60
CA ASP A 191 20.52 -13.38 -18.87
C ASP A 191 19.08 -12.87 -18.72
N GLY A 192 18.91 -11.58 -18.95
CA GLY A 192 17.66 -10.89 -18.69
C GLY A 192 17.68 -9.46 -19.18
N TYR A 193 16.51 -8.83 -19.07
CA TYR A 193 16.31 -7.44 -19.41
C TYR A 193 15.71 -6.73 -18.20
N PHE A 194 16.16 -5.52 -17.92
CA PHE A 194 15.59 -4.73 -16.86
C PHE A 194 15.34 -3.29 -17.27
N THR A 195 14.44 -2.65 -16.56
CA THR A 195 14.14 -1.23 -16.71
C THR A 195 13.82 -0.62 -15.36
N TYR A 196 14.24 0.62 -15.16
CA TYR A 196 13.81 1.45 -14.05
C TYR A 196 12.74 2.42 -14.54
N VAL A 197 11.62 2.47 -13.83
CA VAL A 197 10.54 3.43 -14.09
C VAL A 197 10.36 4.28 -12.85
N ASN A 198 10.45 5.59 -13.00
CA ASN A 198 10.30 6.54 -11.92
C ASN A 198 8.91 6.41 -11.27
N ALA A 199 8.84 6.20 -9.96
CA ALA A 199 7.59 5.96 -9.24
C ALA A 199 6.75 7.23 -9.01
N THR A 200 7.27 8.42 -9.32
CA THR A 200 6.52 9.68 -9.27
C THR A 200 6.04 10.14 -10.64
N THR A 201 6.86 9.95 -11.69
CA THR A 201 6.57 10.48 -13.04
C THR A 201 6.18 9.43 -14.07
N GLY A 202 6.55 8.16 -13.85
CA GLY A 202 6.28 7.07 -14.77
C GLY A 202 7.23 7.03 -15.96
N ALA A 203 8.23 7.91 -16.00
CA ALA A 203 9.25 7.93 -17.03
C ALA A 203 10.29 6.83 -16.80
N VAL A 204 10.84 6.29 -17.90
CA VAL A 204 12.01 5.41 -17.82
C VAL A 204 13.21 6.20 -17.30
N VAL A 205 13.93 5.64 -16.34
CA VAL A 205 15.18 6.17 -15.81
C VAL A 205 16.33 5.35 -16.40
N THR A 206 17.32 6.03 -16.97
CA THR A 206 18.57 5.43 -17.40
C THR A 206 19.59 5.54 -16.28
N ASP A 207 20.36 4.48 -16.09
CA ASP A 207 21.53 4.47 -15.20
C ASP A 207 22.65 5.39 -15.72
#